data_AF-A0A1C3JQK4-F1
#
_entry.id   AF-A0A1C3JQK4-F1
#
_cell.length_a   1.000
_cell.length_b   1.000
_cell.length_c   1.000
_cell.angle_alpha   90.00
_cell.angle_beta   90.00
_cell.angle_gamma   90.00
#
_symmetry.space_group_name_H-M   'P 1'
#
loop_
_entity.id
_entity.type
_entity.pdbx_description
1 polymer ?
#
loop_
_entity_poly.entity_id
_entity_poly.type
_entity_poly.pdbx_seq_one_letter_code
_entity_poly.pdbx_strand_id
1 'polypeptide(L)'
;MMDFAPVKTEYADTTVLNAVPFVGFKDDVLTPEECDYLIALASGKMQRAKVSLDKDSDIIDGRSGSNCWLRYTEDETVRCIGQRIADRVGIPLENAEAMQVIHYGPEQEYRSHYDAYDLTSERGQRCCRYGGQRLVTALVYLNNVTQGGGTRFAKLNTEVKAKQGRMALFNNVGDDYLFAHKDSLHAGEPVVEGEKWAFNIWFHARPMTEKQDFQLYPNIEQSTAKSSTQTASALPSGSTSFMANKTNRATHIFQHAINQLDPILIKKAQPICFTYWDTYGDSHPDLTDLSDATRVLKLIDRRITNPLANKAALAQALMDHNLESLAPKTYFTVHDAVDHKGEPTPIWFIKNAYGTGGKGMQCVANNDLANIDLKTNHIIQAGVTDLALFEEKKFTVRVYCLVWRHKIYLYQNGFLVVHGVAYDPDSTDYRVQIDHTGYQNANGHVKMIQLIHYPDYARCYPTIKALVKHLSPVLEDTRLAADDSSYTLLGIDVLLRNDGSARLLEINTVPNFIHTHEIINQVNIPFFTAALRTMLGDSSVVLEDIHE
;
A
#
# COMPACT_ATOMS: atom_id res chain seq x y z
N MET A 1 -18.23 4.09 -41.51
CA MET A 1 -18.24 4.46 -40.08
C MET A 1 -18.60 3.19 -39.33
N MET A 2 -17.76 2.73 -38.40
CA MET A 2 -18.11 1.54 -37.61
C MET A 2 -19.33 1.86 -36.77
N ASP A 3 -20.31 0.96 -36.79
CA ASP A 3 -21.52 1.08 -35.96
C ASP A 3 -21.15 0.72 -34.52
N PHE A 4 -20.70 1.74 -33.76
CA PHE A 4 -20.39 1.64 -32.33
C PHE A 4 -21.46 2.38 -31.55
N ALA A 5 -21.75 1.90 -30.34
CA ALA A 5 -22.62 2.58 -29.42
C ALA A 5 -22.12 4.03 -29.20
N PRO A 6 -23.02 5.04 -29.25
CA PRO A 6 -22.62 6.42 -29.14
C PRO A 6 -22.12 6.73 -27.74
N VAL A 7 -20.92 7.28 -27.63
CA VAL A 7 -20.39 7.80 -26.37
C VAL A 7 -20.89 9.22 -26.16
N LYS A 8 -21.61 9.46 -25.07
CA LYS A 8 -22.07 10.81 -24.71
C LYS A 8 -20.90 11.65 -24.20
N THR A 9 -20.92 12.93 -24.53
CA THR A 9 -19.99 13.93 -23.97
C THR A 9 -20.53 14.57 -22.68
N GLU A 10 -21.83 14.39 -22.42
CA GLU A 10 -22.52 14.93 -21.25
C GLU A 10 -23.56 13.91 -20.73
N TYR A 11 -23.74 13.86 -19.42
CA TYR A 11 -24.69 12.97 -18.77
C TYR A 11 -25.59 13.77 -17.82
N ALA A 12 -26.90 13.56 -17.94
CA ALA A 12 -27.89 14.30 -17.16
C ALA A 12 -27.70 14.08 -15.65
N ASP A 13 -27.94 15.14 -14.89
CA ASP A 13 -27.87 15.17 -13.41
C ASP A 13 -26.51 14.77 -12.82
N THR A 14 -25.41 14.91 -13.55
CA THR A 14 -24.06 14.60 -13.05
C THR A 14 -23.30 15.84 -12.59
N THR A 15 -22.51 15.71 -11.54
CA THR A 15 -21.47 16.69 -11.21
C THR A 15 -20.28 16.44 -12.11
N VAL A 16 -20.01 17.37 -13.02
CA VAL A 16 -18.91 17.27 -13.99
C VAL A 16 -17.60 17.70 -13.34
N LEU A 17 -16.59 16.84 -13.41
CA LEU A 17 -15.22 17.11 -12.94
C LEU A 17 -14.26 17.37 -14.11
N ASN A 18 -14.52 16.76 -15.26
CA ASN A 18 -13.80 17.01 -16.51
C ASN A 18 -14.73 16.76 -17.71
N ALA A 19 -14.57 17.56 -18.77
CA ALA A 19 -15.41 17.45 -19.98
C ALA A 19 -14.88 16.45 -21.02
N VAL A 20 -13.56 16.40 -21.24
CA VAL A 20 -12.91 15.54 -22.25
C VAL A 20 -11.62 14.92 -21.67
N PRO A 21 -11.56 13.59 -21.43
CA PRO A 21 -12.70 12.68 -21.48
C PRO A 21 -13.69 13.05 -20.39
N PHE A 22 -14.99 12.78 -20.59
CA PHE A 22 -15.96 13.04 -19.55
C PHE A 22 -15.55 12.29 -18.27
N VAL A 23 -15.48 13.00 -17.14
CA VAL A 23 -15.34 12.43 -15.79
C VAL A 23 -16.30 13.18 -14.90
N GLY A 24 -17.20 12.46 -14.24
CA GLY A 24 -18.15 13.05 -13.31
C GLY A 24 -18.70 12.01 -12.34
N PHE A 25 -19.60 12.45 -11.48
CA PHE A 25 -20.31 11.55 -10.58
C PHE A 25 -21.77 11.94 -10.38
N LYS A 26 -22.57 10.96 -9.96
CA LYS A 26 -23.95 11.15 -9.53
C LYS A 26 -24.16 10.45 -8.19
N ASP A 27 -24.64 11.21 -7.21
CA ASP A 27 -25.06 10.67 -5.92
C ASP A 27 -26.42 9.96 -6.02
N ASP A 28 -26.67 9.05 -5.08
CA ASP A 28 -27.98 8.41 -4.88
C ASP A 28 -28.50 7.65 -6.12
N VAL A 29 -27.58 7.02 -6.87
CA VAL A 29 -27.92 6.12 -7.99
C VAL A 29 -28.44 4.78 -7.49
N LEU A 30 -27.96 4.35 -6.32
CA LEU A 30 -28.47 3.20 -5.57
C LEU A 30 -28.96 3.67 -4.21
N THR A 31 -30.03 3.02 -3.75
CA THR A 31 -30.50 3.12 -2.37
C THR A 31 -29.55 2.38 -1.42
N PRO A 32 -29.50 2.73 -0.12
CA PRO A 32 -28.74 1.95 0.87
C PRO A 32 -29.13 0.47 0.89
N GLU A 33 -30.41 0.15 0.71
CA GLU A 33 -30.91 -1.22 0.71
C GLU A 33 -30.39 -2.03 -0.49
N GLU A 34 -30.36 -1.42 -1.68
CA GLU A 34 -29.73 -2.03 -2.86
C GLU A 34 -28.22 -2.23 -2.66
N CYS A 35 -27.57 -1.29 -1.96
CA CYS A 35 -26.15 -1.40 -1.67
C CYS A 35 -25.86 -2.59 -0.74
N ASP A 36 -26.58 -2.69 0.37
CA ASP A 36 -26.43 -3.78 1.33
C ASP A 36 -26.78 -5.13 0.71
N TYR A 37 -27.81 -5.18 -0.14
CA TYR A 37 -28.18 -6.37 -0.90
C TYR A 37 -27.04 -6.87 -1.80
N LEU A 38 -26.42 -5.96 -2.57
CA LEU A 38 -25.30 -6.32 -3.45
C LEU A 38 -24.07 -6.77 -2.67
N ILE A 39 -23.76 -6.13 -1.53
CA ILE A 39 -22.67 -6.56 -0.65
C ILE A 39 -22.94 -7.99 -0.17
N ALA A 40 -24.13 -8.26 0.38
CA ALA A 40 -24.50 -9.57 0.90
C ALA A 40 -24.46 -10.67 -0.19
N LEU A 41 -24.98 -10.36 -1.39
CA LEU A 41 -24.98 -11.27 -2.53
C LEU A 41 -23.54 -11.59 -3.02
N ALA A 42 -22.62 -10.63 -2.88
CA ALA A 42 -21.23 -10.76 -3.30
C ALA A 42 -20.33 -11.44 -2.24
N SER A 43 -20.53 -11.18 -0.94
CA SER A 43 -19.61 -11.62 0.13
C SER A 43 -19.28 -13.12 0.10
N GLY A 44 -20.26 -13.98 -0.23
CA GLY A 44 -20.05 -15.43 -0.34
C GLY A 44 -19.38 -15.91 -1.63
N LYS A 45 -19.09 -15.01 -2.57
CA LYS A 45 -18.56 -15.31 -3.92
C LYS A 45 -17.21 -14.63 -4.20
N MET A 46 -16.68 -13.86 -3.24
CA MET A 46 -15.45 -13.07 -3.43
C MET A 46 -14.22 -13.94 -3.59
N GLN A 47 -13.42 -13.64 -4.61
CA GLN A 47 -12.13 -14.28 -4.87
C GLN A 47 -11.06 -13.22 -5.09
N ARG A 48 -9.79 -13.58 -4.97
CA ARG A 48 -8.68 -12.65 -5.23
C ARG A 48 -8.76 -12.12 -6.66
N ALA A 49 -8.74 -10.80 -6.82
CA ALA A 49 -8.90 -10.19 -8.14
C ALA A 49 -7.70 -10.42 -9.07
N LYS A 50 -7.98 -10.80 -10.32
CA LYS A 50 -6.99 -10.96 -11.39
C LYS A 50 -6.97 -9.77 -12.35
N VAL A 51 -5.88 -9.62 -13.10
CA VAL A 51 -5.74 -8.67 -14.22
C VAL A 51 -5.38 -9.45 -15.48
N SER A 52 -5.97 -9.08 -16.62
CA SER A 52 -5.65 -9.69 -17.91
C SER A 52 -4.22 -9.34 -18.31
N LEU A 53 -3.36 -10.33 -18.56
CA LEU A 53 -2.00 -10.22 -19.10
C LEU A 53 -1.98 -10.61 -20.59
N ASP A 54 -0.81 -10.61 -21.24
CA ASP A 54 -0.67 -10.82 -22.69
C ASP A 54 -1.05 -12.22 -23.19
N LYS A 55 -1.00 -13.26 -22.34
CA LYS A 55 -1.38 -14.63 -22.72
C LYS A 55 -2.41 -15.30 -21.79
N ASP A 56 -2.73 -14.70 -20.64
CA ASP A 56 -3.68 -15.25 -19.64
C ASP A 56 -4.25 -14.12 -18.75
N SER A 57 -4.97 -14.45 -17.68
CA SER A 57 -5.30 -13.58 -16.55
C SER A 57 -4.58 -14.06 -15.29
N ASP A 58 -3.88 -13.16 -14.61
CA ASP A 58 -3.08 -13.51 -13.44
C ASP A 58 -3.36 -12.57 -12.27
N ILE A 59 -3.05 -13.02 -11.06
CA ILE A 59 -3.06 -12.17 -9.86
C ILE A 59 -1.80 -11.31 -9.95
N ILE A 60 -1.96 -10.00 -10.12
CA ILE A 60 -0.85 -9.05 -10.13
C ILE A 60 -0.97 -8.05 -8.99
N ASP A 61 0.18 -7.60 -8.47
CA ASP A 61 0.25 -6.69 -7.32
C ASP A 61 -0.42 -5.33 -7.55
N GLY A 62 -0.63 -4.95 -8.81
CA GLY A 62 -1.32 -3.71 -9.17
C GLY A 62 -2.80 -3.66 -8.79
N ARG A 63 -3.40 -4.79 -8.39
CA ARG A 63 -4.78 -4.86 -7.87
C ARG A 63 -4.79 -5.78 -6.65
N SER A 64 -4.92 -5.22 -5.44
CA SER A 64 -4.72 -5.95 -4.17
C SER A 64 -6.01 -6.43 -3.47
N GLY A 65 -7.19 -6.09 -3.98
CA GLY A 65 -8.48 -6.51 -3.43
C GLY A 65 -9.05 -7.84 -3.95
N SER A 66 -10.27 -8.14 -3.50
CA SER A 66 -11.06 -9.26 -4.00
C SER A 66 -12.13 -8.78 -4.98
N ASN A 67 -12.58 -9.64 -5.88
CA ASN A 67 -13.73 -9.39 -6.74
C ASN A 67 -14.60 -10.63 -6.94
N CYS A 68 -15.82 -10.40 -7.39
CA CYS A 68 -16.68 -11.43 -7.97
C CYS A 68 -17.48 -10.82 -9.12
N TRP A 69 -18.16 -11.67 -9.90
CA TRP A 69 -19.02 -11.25 -10.99
C TRP A 69 -20.47 -11.63 -10.68
N LEU A 70 -21.38 -10.67 -10.79
CA LEU A 70 -22.81 -10.88 -10.69
C LEU A 70 -23.43 -10.75 -12.08
N ARG A 71 -24.08 -11.80 -12.58
CA ARG A 71 -24.67 -11.81 -13.92
C ARG A 71 -26.12 -11.33 -13.88
N TYR A 72 -26.49 -10.51 -14.86
CA TYR A 72 -27.86 -10.00 -14.99
C TYR A 72 -28.92 -11.08 -15.23
N THR A 73 -28.52 -12.27 -15.68
CA THR A 73 -29.43 -13.41 -15.89
C THR A 73 -29.66 -14.24 -14.63
N GLU A 74 -28.87 -14.03 -13.58
CA GLU A 74 -28.90 -14.83 -12.36
C GLU A 74 -29.68 -14.17 -11.22
N ASP A 75 -29.87 -12.84 -11.28
CA ASP A 75 -30.51 -12.06 -10.23
C ASP A 75 -31.27 -10.85 -10.81
N GLU A 76 -32.55 -10.75 -10.46
CA GLU A 76 -33.47 -9.73 -10.98
C GLU A 76 -33.15 -8.32 -10.46
N THR A 77 -32.63 -8.21 -9.23
CA THR A 77 -32.21 -6.93 -8.63
C THR A 77 -30.96 -6.41 -9.36
N VAL A 78 -29.98 -7.30 -9.59
CA VAL A 78 -28.77 -6.98 -10.36
C VAL A 78 -29.14 -6.53 -11.78
N ARG A 79 -30.10 -7.21 -12.43
CA ARG A 79 -30.63 -6.82 -13.75
C ARG A 79 -31.29 -5.45 -13.75
N CYS A 80 -32.16 -5.18 -12.78
CA CYS A 80 -32.84 -3.88 -12.66
C CYS A 80 -31.85 -2.73 -12.43
N ILE A 81 -30.84 -2.93 -11.56
CA ILE A 81 -29.78 -1.95 -11.32
C ILE A 81 -28.94 -1.73 -12.59
N GLY A 82 -28.54 -2.81 -13.26
CA GLY A 82 -27.81 -2.76 -14.53
C GLY A 82 -28.57 -1.98 -15.59
N GLN A 83 -29.87 -2.26 -15.77
CA GLN A 83 -30.72 -1.55 -16.74
C GLN A 83 -30.83 -0.06 -16.40
N ARG A 84 -31.03 0.29 -15.13
CA ARG A 84 -31.11 1.70 -14.67
C ARG A 84 -29.82 2.46 -14.95
N ILE A 85 -28.66 1.82 -14.80
CA ILE A 85 -27.36 2.42 -15.14
C ILE A 85 -27.19 2.51 -16.66
N ALA A 86 -27.55 1.47 -17.40
CA ALA A 86 -27.51 1.45 -18.87
C ALA A 86 -28.34 2.60 -19.49
N ASP A 87 -29.55 2.83 -18.99
CA ASP A 87 -30.43 3.93 -19.45
C ASP A 87 -29.77 5.30 -19.23
N ARG A 88 -29.05 5.49 -18.11
CA ARG A 88 -28.31 6.72 -17.80
C ARG A 88 -27.11 6.89 -18.74
N VAL A 89 -26.30 5.84 -18.88
CA VAL A 89 -25.15 5.81 -19.79
C VAL A 89 -25.61 6.04 -21.24
N GLY A 90 -26.79 5.55 -21.60
CA GLY A 90 -27.33 5.58 -22.96
C GLY A 90 -26.71 4.51 -23.87
N ILE A 91 -26.08 3.49 -23.27
CA ILE A 91 -25.60 2.30 -23.97
C ILE A 91 -26.41 1.11 -23.44
N PRO A 92 -27.02 0.28 -24.30
CA PRO A 92 -27.85 -0.84 -23.88
C PRO A 92 -27.16 -1.82 -22.92
N LEU A 93 -27.93 -2.46 -22.04
CA LEU A 93 -27.41 -3.44 -21.07
C LEU A 93 -26.75 -4.65 -21.76
N GLU A 94 -27.18 -5.00 -22.97
CA GLU A 94 -26.56 -6.06 -23.78
C GLU A 94 -25.10 -5.76 -24.18
N ASN A 95 -24.68 -4.50 -24.17
CA ASN A 95 -23.30 -4.09 -24.38
C ASN A 95 -22.46 -4.11 -23.08
N ALA A 96 -23.09 -4.34 -21.92
CA ALA A 96 -22.39 -4.28 -20.65
C ALA A 96 -21.79 -5.64 -20.28
N GLU A 97 -20.57 -5.64 -19.75
CA GLU A 97 -20.07 -6.78 -18.99
C GLU A 97 -20.96 -7.05 -17.76
N ALA A 98 -20.87 -8.27 -17.21
CA ALA A 98 -21.45 -8.57 -15.91
C ALA A 98 -20.92 -7.60 -14.85
N MET A 99 -21.72 -7.34 -13.81
CA MET A 99 -21.34 -6.44 -12.73
C MET A 99 -20.17 -7.05 -11.95
N GLN A 100 -19.03 -6.35 -11.95
CA GLN A 100 -17.86 -6.79 -11.18
C GLN A 100 -17.86 -6.12 -9.81
N VAL A 101 -18.28 -6.83 -8.77
CA VAL A 101 -18.21 -6.34 -7.39
C VAL A 101 -16.77 -6.47 -6.89
N ILE A 102 -16.29 -5.45 -6.19
CA ILE A 102 -14.93 -5.34 -5.66
C ILE A 102 -14.97 -5.03 -4.17
N HIS A 103 -14.05 -5.63 -3.43
CA HIS A 103 -13.83 -5.35 -2.02
C HIS A 103 -12.36 -5.03 -1.78
N TYR A 104 -12.12 -3.90 -1.12
CA TYR A 104 -10.82 -3.48 -0.65
C TYR A 104 -10.86 -3.26 0.86
N GLY A 105 -10.03 -4.00 1.59
CA GLY A 105 -9.68 -3.67 2.97
C GLY A 105 -8.60 -2.57 3.03
N PRO A 106 -8.16 -2.20 4.24
CA PRO A 106 -7.09 -1.21 4.41
C PRO A 106 -5.84 -1.53 3.58
N GLU A 107 -5.24 -0.50 3.00
CA GLU A 107 -4.06 -0.54 2.09
C GLU A 107 -4.29 -1.25 0.74
N GLN A 108 -5.46 -1.85 0.52
CA GLN A 108 -5.77 -2.44 -0.78
C GLN A 108 -6.18 -1.35 -1.78
N GLU A 109 -5.69 -1.47 -3.01
CA GLU A 109 -5.84 -0.49 -4.07
C GLU A 109 -6.02 -1.16 -5.43
N TYR A 110 -6.33 -0.34 -6.42
CA TYR A 110 -6.07 -0.65 -7.81
C TYR A 110 -5.22 0.47 -8.38
N ARG A 111 -3.95 0.17 -8.66
CA ARG A 111 -3.00 1.09 -9.26
C ARG A 111 -3.52 1.66 -10.57
N SER A 112 -2.94 2.80 -10.95
CA SER A 112 -3.23 3.51 -12.19
C SER A 112 -3.30 2.58 -13.40
N HIS A 113 -4.45 2.51 -14.04
CA HIS A 113 -4.70 1.70 -15.22
C HIS A 113 -5.67 2.41 -16.16
N TYR A 114 -5.80 1.86 -17.36
CA TYR A 114 -6.87 2.19 -18.30
C TYR A 114 -7.86 1.03 -18.34
N ASP A 115 -9.14 1.36 -18.44
CA ASP A 115 -10.18 0.36 -18.68
C ASP A 115 -10.29 -0.01 -20.16
N ALA A 116 -10.02 0.94 -21.07
CA ALA A 116 -9.88 0.66 -22.49
C ALA A 116 -8.54 -0.03 -22.80
N TYR A 117 -8.55 -0.86 -23.84
CA TYR A 117 -7.39 -1.61 -24.30
C TYR A 117 -6.75 -0.97 -25.53
N ASP A 118 -5.48 -1.29 -25.79
CA ASP A 118 -4.85 -1.07 -27.10
C ASP A 118 -5.30 -2.18 -28.06
N LEU A 119 -6.22 -1.87 -28.98
CA LEU A 119 -6.77 -2.83 -29.94
C LEU A 119 -5.77 -3.24 -31.03
N THR A 120 -4.64 -2.57 -31.16
CA THR A 120 -3.56 -3.01 -32.05
C THR A 120 -2.75 -4.16 -31.46
N SER A 121 -2.84 -4.38 -30.14
CA SER A 121 -2.17 -5.47 -29.43
C SER A 121 -2.98 -6.77 -29.42
N GLU A 122 -2.30 -7.93 -29.45
CA GLU A 122 -2.95 -9.24 -29.29
C GLU A 122 -3.78 -9.33 -28.00
N ARG A 123 -3.27 -8.73 -26.91
CA ARG A 123 -3.96 -8.67 -25.62
C ARG A 123 -5.26 -7.91 -25.72
N GLY A 124 -5.24 -6.72 -26.31
CA GLY A 124 -6.43 -5.89 -26.44
C GLY A 124 -7.49 -6.56 -27.31
N GLN A 125 -7.08 -7.14 -28.44
CA GLN A 125 -7.98 -7.91 -29.31
C GLN A 125 -8.57 -9.13 -28.59
N ARG A 126 -7.79 -9.85 -27.77
CA ARG A 126 -8.33 -10.97 -26.97
C ARG A 126 -9.35 -10.47 -25.94
N CYS A 127 -9.03 -9.41 -25.20
CA CYS A 127 -9.88 -8.90 -24.11
C CYS A 127 -11.17 -8.27 -24.66
N CYS A 128 -11.10 -7.64 -25.83
CA CYS A 128 -12.23 -7.01 -26.51
C CYS A 128 -12.92 -7.92 -27.54
N ARG A 129 -12.56 -9.22 -27.60
CA ARG A 129 -13.05 -10.16 -28.61
C ARG A 129 -14.56 -10.22 -28.71
N TYR A 130 -15.25 -9.99 -27.59
CA TYR A 130 -16.69 -9.89 -27.52
C TYR A 130 -17.08 -8.48 -27.10
N GLY A 131 -18.07 -7.88 -27.77
CA GLY A 131 -18.53 -6.51 -27.53
C GLY A 131 -17.58 -5.40 -28.03
N GLY A 132 -16.30 -5.68 -28.29
CA GLY A 132 -15.35 -4.65 -28.73
C GLY A 132 -14.79 -3.81 -27.59
N GLN A 133 -14.37 -2.59 -27.88
CA GLN A 133 -13.72 -1.72 -26.90
C GLN A 133 -14.63 -1.35 -25.74
N ARG A 134 -14.07 -1.22 -24.53
CA ARG A 134 -14.76 -0.61 -23.38
C ARG A 134 -14.83 0.90 -23.57
N LEU A 135 -16.03 1.44 -23.78
CA LEU A 135 -16.25 2.84 -24.09
C LEU A 135 -16.46 3.70 -22.84
N VAL A 136 -17.26 3.20 -21.89
CA VAL A 136 -17.68 3.95 -20.70
C VAL A 136 -17.60 3.03 -19.49
N THR A 137 -17.09 3.57 -18.38
CA THR A 137 -17.09 2.88 -17.09
C THR A 137 -18.06 3.57 -16.14
N ALA A 138 -18.96 2.78 -15.55
CA ALA A 138 -19.76 3.16 -14.39
C ALA A 138 -19.25 2.40 -13.16
N LEU A 139 -18.65 3.12 -12.21
CA LEU A 139 -18.18 2.57 -10.93
C LEU A 139 -19.10 3.09 -9.82
N VAL A 140 -19.77 2.20 -9.10
CA VAL A 140 -20.70 2.56 -8.01
C VAL A 140 -20.14 2.13 -6.67
N TYR A 141 -20.08 3.03 -5.69
CA TYR A 141 -19.69 2.72 -4.33
C TYR A 141 -20.87 2.18 -3.54
N LEU A 142 -20.69 1.03 -2.89
CA LEU A 142 -21.72 0.33 -2.12
C LEU A 142 -21.69 0.69 -0.63
N ASN A 143 -20.63 1.33 -0.14
CA ASN A 143 -20.56 1.81 1.23
C ASN A 143 -19.83 3.16 1.30
N ASN A 144 -19.98 3.83 2.45
CA ASN A 144 -19.13 4.97 2.78
C ASN A 144 -17.77 4.44 3.21
N VAL A 145 -16.71 4.97 2.63
CA VAL A 145 -15.34 4.69 3.07
C VAL A 145 -14.95 5.76 4.07
N THR A 146 -14.52 5.35 5.27
CA THR A 146 -14.18 6.28 6.35
C THR A 146 -13.05 7.23 5.93
N GLN A 147 -12.01 6.70 5.28
CA GLN A 147 -10.92 7.50 4.71
C GLN A 147 -10.25 6.81 3.52
N GLY A 148 -9.93 7.56 2.47
CA GLY A 148 -9.32 7.03 1.25
C GLY A 148 -10.34 6.34 0.35
N GLY A 149 -9.90 5.37 -0.46
CA GLY A 149 -10.80 4.59 -1.32
C GLY A 149 -11.45 5.35 -2.48
N GLY A 150 -11.09 6.60 -2.72
CA GLY A 150 -11.57 7.37 -3.87
C GLY A 150 -11.15 6.76 -5.21
N THR A 151 -11.68 7.29 -6.31
CA THR A 151 -11.19 7.00 -7.66
C THR A 151 -10.46 8.24 -8.18
N ARG A 152 -9.13 8.15 -8.29
CA ARG A 152 -8.23 9.25 -8.67
C ARG A 152 -7.91 9.17 -10.16
N PHE A 153 -8.06 10.29 -10.86
CA PHE A 153 -7.62 10.48 -12.24
C PHE A 153 -6.33 11.30 -12.23
N ALA A 154 -5.19 10.60 -12.22
CA ALA A 154 -3.89 11.21 -11.93
C ALA A 154 -3.52 12.33 -12.92
N LYS A 155 -3.84 12.16 -14.21
CA LYS A 155 -3.54 13.16 -15.25
C LYS A 155 -4.48 14.37 -15.25
N LEU A 156 -5.67 14.21 -14.69
CA LEU A 156 -6.68 15.27 -14.58
C LEU A 156 -6.64 15.97 -13.21
N ASN A 157 -5.76 15.51 -12.31
CA ASN A 157 -5.67 15.98 -10.92
C ASN A 157 -7.05 16.03 -10.22
N THR A 158 -7.87 15.01 -10.45
CA THR A 158 -9.27 14.95 -10.05
C THR A 158 -9.58 13.65 -9.34
N GLU A 159 -10.57 13.65 -8.46
CA GLU A 159 -11.05 12.45 -7.77
C GLU A 159 -12.56 12.46 -7.60
N VAL A 160 -13.14 11.26 -7.74
CA VAL A 160 -14.46 10.96 -7.22
C VAL A 160 -14.29 10.30 -5.85
N LYS A 161 -14.74 10.98 -4.79
CA LYS A 161 -14.69 10.44 -3.42
C LYS A 161 -15.70 9.32 -3.26
N ALA A 162 -15.33 8.26 -2.54
CA ALA A 162 -16.24 7.17 -2.20
C ALA A 162 -17.37 7.67 -1.29
N LYS A 163 -18.61 7.37 -1.67
CA LYS A 163 -19.83 7.66 -0.90
C LYS A 163 -20.86 6.60 -1.29
N GLN A 164 -21.53 5.99 -0.32
CA GLN A 164 -22.54 4.97 -0.59
C GLN A 164 -23.58 5.48 -1.60
N GLY A 165 -23.91 4.66 -2.60
CA GLY A 165 -24.87 4.99 -3.65
C GLY A 165 -24.36 5.94 -4.74
N ARG A 166 -23.15 6.48 -4.62
CA ARG A 166 -22.53 7.33 -5.64
C ARG A 166 -22.01 6.49 -6.80
N MET A 167 -22.28 6.95 -8.02
CA MET A 167 -21.69 6.44 -9.25
C MET A 167 -20.65 7.42 -9.78
N ALA A 168 -19.39 7.00 -9.88
CA ALA A 168 -18.40 7.61 -10.77
C ALA A 168 -18.67 7.16 -12.21
N LEU A 169 -18.65 8.10 -13.14
CA LEU A 169 -18.92 7.85 -14.56
C LEU A 169 -17.86 8.53 -15.41
N PHE A 170 -17.22 7.78 -16.30
CA PHE A 170 -16.18 8.33 -17.16
C PHE A 170 -16.05 7.62 -18.51
N ASN A 171 -15.63 8.40 -19.52
CA ASN A 171 -15.37 7.89 -20.86
C ASN A 171 -13.92 7.37 -20.95
N ASN A 172 -13.75 6.16 -21.48
CA ASN A 172 -12.46 5.48 -21.58
C ASN A 172 -11.71 5.79 -22.88
N VAL A 173 -12.41 6.28 -23.90
CA VAL A 173 -11.87 6.57 -25.24
C VAL A 173 -12.15 8.01 -25.65
N GLY A 174 -11.36 8.51 -26.59
CA GLY A 174 -11.61 9.78 -27.29
C GLY A 174 -12.23 9.54 -28.66
N ASP A 175 -11.85 10.35 -29.65
CA ASP A 175 -12.27 10.16 -31.04
C ASP A 175 -11.63 8.92 -31.68
N ASP A 176 -10.49 8.46 -31.15
CA ASP A 176 -9.84 7.22 -31.56
C ASP A 176 -10.22 6.08 -30.59
N TYR A 177 -11.01 5.14 -31.11
CA TYR A 177 -11.54 3.99 -30.36
C TYR A 177 -10.53 2.83 -30.26
N LEU A 178 -9.40 2.92 -30.98
CA LEU A 178 -8.34 1.91 -30.91
C LEU A 178 -7.56 1.95 -29.61
N PHE A 179 -7.52 3.10 -28.95
CA PHE A 179 -6.70 3.33 -27.76
C PHE A 179 -7.51 3.95 -26.63
N ALA A 180 -7.04 3.74 -25.41
CA ALA A 180 -7.55 4.48 -24.26
C ALA A 180 -7.27 5.98 -24.41
N HIS A 181 -8.22 6.82 -23.99
CA HIS A 181 -7.97 8.24 -23.84
C HIS A 181 -6.86 8.43 -22.81
N LYS A 182 -5.77 9.11 -23.17
CA LYS A 182 -4.58 9.26 -22.31
C LYS A 182 -4.90 9.76 -20.90
N ASP A 183 -5.89 10.63 -20.75
CA ASP A 183 -6.27 11.26 -19.48
C ASP A 183 -7.33 10.48 -18.68
N SER A 184 -7.81 9.34 -19.20
CA SER A 184 -8.66 8.40 -18.47
C SER A 184 -7.88 7.49 -17.51
N LEU A 185 -6.56 7.68 -17.39
CA LEU A 185 -5.70 6.94 -16.47
C LEU A 185 -6.18 7.16 -15.03
N HIS A 186 -6.63 6.09 -14.38
CA HIS A 186 -7.25 6.19 -13.07
C HIS A 186 -6.84 5.06 -12.13
N ALA A 187 -6.96 5.33 -10.84
CA ALA A 187 -6.63 4.40 -9.77
C ALA A 187 -7.76 4.37 -8.73
N GLY A 188 -8.02 3.19 -8.17
CA GLY A 188 -8.74 3.08 -6.91
C GLY A 188 -7.74 3.35 -5.79
N GLU A 189 -7.84 4.50 -5.14
CA GLU A 189 -6.89 4.87 -4.08
C GLU A 189 -6.94 3.88 -2.91
N PRO A 190 -5.81 3.69 -2.21
CA PRO A 190 -5.78 2.87 -1.01
C PRO A 190 -6.90 3.23 -0.05
N VAL A 191 -7.58 2.21 0.48
CA VAL A 191 -8.44 2.41 1.64
C VAL A 191 -7.54 2.71 2.82
N VAL A 192 -7.72 3.88 3.42
CA VAL A 192 -6.93 4.30 4.57
C VAL A 192 -7.60 3.84 5.86
N GLU A 193 -8.92 3.95 5.94
CA GLU A 193 -9.72 3.52 7.09
C GLU A 193 -11.08 2.99 6.62
N GLY A 194 -11.52 1.91 7.27
CA GLY A 194 -12.72 1.18 6.92
C GLY A 194 -12.47 0.15 5.83
N GLU A 195 -13.47 -0.04 4.99
CA GLU A 195 -13.42 -0.91 3.83
C GLU A 195 -14.11 -0.22 2.66
N LYS A 196 -13.80 -0.63 1.44
CA LYS A 196 -14.47 -0.17 0.23
C LYS A 196 -15.12 -1.34 -0.46
N TRP A 197 -16.44 -1.26 -0.57
CA TRP A 197 -17.24 -2.06 -1.48
C TRP A 197 -17.66 -1.17 -2.64
N ALA A 198 -17.48 -1.67 -3.85
CA ALA A 198 -17.95 -1.01 -5.06
C ALA A 198 -18.26 -2.06 -6.13
N PHE A 199 -18.84 -1.64 -7.24
CA PHE A 199 -18.84 -2.46 -8.46
C PHE A 199 -18.54 -1.63 -9.70
N ASN A 200 -17.98 -2.30 -10.70
CA ASN A 200 -17.80 -1.76 -12.04
C ASN A 200 -18.81 -2.37 -13.01
N ILE A 201 -19.32 -1.54 -13.91
CA ILE A 201 -19.94 -1.96 -15.16
C ILE A 201 -19.17 -1.29 -16.30
N TRP A 202 -18.61 -2.12 -17.18
CA TRP A 202 -17.96 -1.67 -18.40
C TRP A 202 -18.91 -1.83 -19.58
N PHE A 203 -19.17 -0.73 -20.28
CA PHE A 203 -20.02 -0.71 -21.47
C PHE A 203 -19.17 -0.76 -22.72
N HIS A 204 -19.44 -1.75 -23.57
CA HIS A 204 -18.68 -2.00 -24.78
C HIS A 204 -19.29 -1.33 -26.02
N ALA A 205 -18.49 -1.22 -27.08
CA ALA A 205 -18.89 -0.64 -28.34
C ALA A 205 -20.08 -1.37 -29.01
N ARG A 206 -20.25 -2.66 -28.73
CA ARG A 206 -21.26 -3.54 -29.32
C ARG A 206 -21.80 -4.53 -28.29
N PRO A 207 -22.90 -5.25 -28.58
CA PRO A 207 -23.42 -6.27 -27.69
C PRO A 207 -22.36 -7.32 -27.33
N MET A 208 -22.33 -7.76 -26.07
CA MET A 208 -21.37 -8.74 -25.55
C MET A 208 -21.51 -10.13 -26.19
N THR A 209 -22.61 -10.39 -26.89
CA THR A 209 -22.80 -11.61 -27.70
C THR A 209 -22.08 -11.54 -29.05
N GLU A 210 -21.69 -10.35 -29.50
CA GLU A 210 -21.08 -10.14 -30.80
C GLU A 210 -19.56 -10.32 -30.75
N LYS A 211 -19.06 -11.25 -31.57
CA LYS A 211 -17.61 -11.44 -31.77
C LYS A 211 -17.06 -10.41 -32.73
N GLN A 212 -15.98 -9.74 -32.35
CA GLN A 212 -15.31 -8.73 -33.14
C GLN A 212 -14.32 -9.32 -34.13
N ASP A 213 -14.27 -8.72 -35.33
CA ASP A 213 -13.20 -8.91 -36.30
C ASP A 213 -12.36 -7.63 -36.39
N PHE A 214 -11.26 -7.61 -35.65
CA PHE A 214 -10.36 -6.46 -35.58
C PHE A 214 -9.63 -6.18 -36.90
N GLN A 215 -9.60 -7.13 -37.85
CA GLN A 215 -9.01 -6.88 -39.18
C GLN A 215 -9.82 -5.88 -40.00
N LEU A 216 -11.09 -5.67 -39.62
CA LEU A 216 -11.98 -4.71 -40.25
C LEU A 216 -11.88 -3.32 -39.62
N TYR A 217 -11.15 -3.16 -38.50
CA TYR A 217 -11.00 -1.87 -37.82
C TYR A 217 -10.05 -0.96 -38.61
N PRO A 218 -10.45 0.28 -38.93
CA PRO A 218 -9.58 1.22 -39.62
C PRO A 218 -8.35 1.52 -38.76
N ASN A 219 -7.18 1.61 -39.38
CA ASN A 219 -5.88 1.93 -38.75
C ASN A 219 -5.25 0.84 -37.86
N ILE A 220 -5.84 -0.34 -37.71
CA ILE A 220 -5.07 -1.53 -37.30
C ILE A 220 -4.34 -1.99 -38.56
N GLU A 221 -3.02 -1.75 -38.66
CA GLU A 221 -2.24 -2.16 -39.83
C GLU A 221 -2.59 -3.60 -40.23
N GLN A 222 -3.05 -3.78 -41.47
CA GLN A 222 -3.18 -5.10 -42.10
C GLN A 222 -1.77 -5.63 -42.37
N SER A 223 -1.04 -5.97 -41.30
CA SER A 223 0.27 -6.58 -41.37
C SER A 223 0.09 -8.02 -41.82
N THR A 224 0.12 -8.18 -43.14
CA THR A 224 0.26 -9.46 -43.81
C THR A 224 1.55 -10.15 -43.35
N ALA A 225 1.37 -11.31 -42.71
CA ALA A 225 2.25 -12.47 -42.74
C ALA A 225 3.76 -12.23 -42.86
N LYS A 226 4.46 -12.29 -41.72
CA LYS A 226 5.77 -12.95 -41.66
C LYS A 226 5.74 -14.03 -40.59
N SER A 227 5.37 -15.23 -41.05
CA SER A 227 5.73 -16.49 -40.43
C SER A 227 7.26 -16.56 -40.34
N SER A 228 7.81 -16.23 -39.17
CA SER A 228 9.08 -16.79 -38.72
C SER A 228 8.75 -18.01 -37.85
N THR A 229 8.77 -19.18 -38.47
CA THR A 229 8.91 -20.46 -37.78
C THR A 229 10.19 -20.43 -36.96
N GLN A 230 10.09 -20.03 -35.70
CA GLN A 230 11.00 -20.50 -34.66
C GLN A 230 10.37 -21.74 -34.06
N THR A 231 10.95 -22.88 -34.40
CA THR A 231 10.74 -24.16 -33.74
C THR A 231 10.83 -23.96 -32.23
N ALA A 232 9.67 -24.00 -31.57
CA ALA A 232 9.59 -24.18 -30.14
C ALA A 232 10.21 -25.55 -29.82
N SER A 233 11.42 -25.55 -29.29
CA SER A 233 11.86 -26.67 -28.48
C SER A 233 10.88 -26.76 -27.32
N ALA A 234 10.19 -27.89 -27.23
CA ALA A 234 9.40 -28.23 -26.07
C ALA A 234 10.31 -28.15 -24.84
N LEU A 235 10.11 -27.13 -24.00
CA LEU A 235 10.64 -27.15 -22.66
C LEU A 235 9.92 -28.28 -21.92
N PRO A 236 10.63 -29.18 -21.22
CA PRO A 236 10.00 -30.26 -20.50
C PRO A 236 9.04 -29.69 -19.45
N SER A 237 7.85 -30.28 -19.38
CA SER A 237 6.99 -30.24 -18.20
C SER A 237 7.79 -30.74 -17.00
N GLY A 238 8.29 -29.82 -16.19
CA GLY A 238 9.15 -30.12 -15.04
C GLY A 238 10.22 -29.05 -14.81
N SER A 239 9.82 -27.79 -14.61
CA SER A 239 10.70 -26.77 -14.05
C SER A 239 10.21 -26.44 -12.64
N THR A 240 10.65 -27.23 -11.66
CA THR A 240 10.62 -26.79 -10.28
C THR A 240 11.57 -25.59 -10.19
N SER A 241 11.03 -24.38 -10.11
CA SER A 241 11.82 -23.22 -9.74
C SER A 241 12.46 -23.52 -8.38
N PHE A 242 13.77 -23.75 -8.34
CA PHE A 242 14.49 -24.16 -7.12
C PHE A 242 14.52 -23.06 -6.03
N MET A 243 14.08 -21.85 -6.38
CA MET A 243 13.82 -20.74 -5.47
C MET A 243 12.40 -20.23 -5.69
N ALA A 244 11.62 -20.16 -4.62
CA ALA A 244 10.31 -19.53 -4.61
C ALA A 244 10.34 -18.30 -3.70
N ASN A 245 9.44 -17.35 -3.93
CA ASN A 245 9.13 -16.34 -2.93
C ASN A 245 7.62 -16.13 -2.84
N LYS A 246 7.16 -15.78 -1.64
CA LYS A 246 5.74 -15.51 -1.37
C LYS A 246 5.65 -14.22 -0.58
N THR A 247 5.08 -13.18 -1.19
CA THR A 247 4.94 -11.87 -0.55
C THR A 247 3.56 -11.31 -0.81
N ASN A 248 3.00 -10.60 0.18
CA ASN A 248 1.80 -9.77 0.01
C ASN A 248 2.05 -8.30 0.42
N ARG A 249 3.30 -7.99 0.79
CA ARG A 249 3.79 -6.66 1.14
C ARG A 249 5.17 -6.46 0.52
N ALA A 250 5.52 -5.21 0.19
CA ALA A 250 6.82 -4.84 -0.38
C ALA A 250 7.27 -5.69 -1.59
N THR A 251 6.34 -6.31 -2.33
CA THR A 251 6.63 -7.39 -3.30
C THR A 251 7.68 -7.01 -4.32
N HIS A 252 7.57 -5.83 -4.94
CA HIS A 252 8.56 -5.38 -5.92
C HIS A 252 9.95 -5.16 -5.31
N ILE A 253 10.02 -4.56 -4.12
CA ILE A 253 11.29 -4.28 -3.43
C ILE A 253 11.96 -5.61 -3.07
N PHE A 254 11.18 -6.55 -2.54
CA PHE A 254 11.64 -7.88 -2.18
C PHE A 254 12.12 -8.68 -3.40
N GLN A 255 11.36 -8.64 -4.50
CA GLN A 255 11.73 -9.31 -5.74
C GLN A 255 13.01 -8.72 -6.35
N HIS A 256 13.15 -7.40 -6.34
CA HIS A 256 14.40 -6.73 -6.76
C HIS A 256 15.58 -7.14 -5.89
N ALA A 257 15.39 -7.23 -4.57
CA ALA A 257 16.42 -7.68 -3.65
C ALA A 257 16.86 -9.12 -3.92
N ILE A 258 15.92 -10.03 -4.16
CA ILE A 258 16.20 -11.42 -4.55
C ILE A 258 17.02 -11.47 -5.85
N ASN A 259 16.64 -10.66 -6.84
CA ASN A 259 17.33 -10.62 -8.13
C ASN A 259 18.78 -10.09 -8.04
N GLN A 260 19.14 -9.42 -6.93
CA GLN A 260 20.50 -8.93 -6.67
C GLN A 260 21.38 -9.94 -5.90
N LEU A 261 20.83 -11.07 -5.47
CA LEU A 261 21.59 -12.09 -4.75
C LEU A 261 22.58 -12.82 -5.67
N ASP A 262 23.76 -13.17 -5.13
CA ASP A 262 24.75 -13.98 -5.84
C ASP A 262 24.15 -15.36 -6.20
N PRO A 263 24.09 -15.75 -7.49
CA PRO A 263 23.59 -17.05 -7.91
C PRO A 263 24.28 -18.24 -7.21
N ILE A 264 25.55 -18.12 -6.84
CA ILE A 264 26.30 -19.16 -6.11
C ILE A 264 25.77 -19.30 -4.69
N LEU A 265 25.49 -18.17 -4.02
CA LEU A 265 24.92 -18.15 -2.67
C LEU A 265 23.54 -18.79 -2.67
N ILE A 266 22.69 -18.42 -3.64
CA ILE A 266 21.36 -19.01 -3.81
C ILE A 266 21.48 -20.52 -4.03
N LYS A 267 22.32 -20.96 -4.98
CA LYS A 267 22.47 -22.39 -5.31
C LYS A 267 22.91 -23.23 -4.12
N LYS A 268 23.73 -22.69 -3.21
CA LYS A 268 24.15 -23.38 -1.97
C LYS A 268 23.01 -23.53 -0.96
N ALA A 269 22.02 -22.64 -0.99
CA ALA A 269 20.93 -22.60 -0.02
C ALA A 269 19.64 -23.31 -0.49
N GLN A 270 19.56 -23.69 -1.77
CA GLN A 270 18.39 -24.35 -2.35
C GLN A 270 18.21 -25.79 -1.84
N PRO A 271 16.96 -26.29 -1.76
CA PRO A 271 15.70 -25.59 -2.07
C PRO A 271 15.26 -24.64 -0.93
N ILE A 272 14.95 -23.38 -1.26
CA ILE A 272 14.55 -22.35 -0.29
C ILE A 272 13.39 -21.50 -0.82
N CYS A 273 12.48 -21.13 0.07
CA CYS A 273 11.41 -20.17 -0.17
C CYS A 273 11.50 -19.02 0.83
N PHE A 274 11.66 -17.80 0.33
CA PHE A 274 11.58 -16.60 1.16
C PHE A 274 10.15 -16.08 1.21
N THR A 275 9.64 -15.81 2.41
CA THR A 275 8.34 -15.15 2.54
C THR A 275 8.47 -13.81 3.25
N TYR A 276 7.77 -12.80 2.73
CA TYR A 276 7.53 -11.53 3.41
C TYR A 276 6.03 -11.28 3.34
N TRP A 277 5.32 -11.99 4.21
CA TRP A 277 3.86 -12.10 4.18
C TRP A 277 3.26 -11.58 5.47
N ASP A 278 2.55 -10.46 5.38
CA ASP A 278 1.75 -9.93 6.46
C ASP A 278 0.52 -10.81 6.67
N THR A 279 0.39 -11.41 7.86
CA THR A 279 -0.71 -12.31 8.22
C THR A 279 -1.95 -11.60 8.75
N TYR A 280 -2.07 -10.27 8.56
CA TYR A 280 -3.28 -9.52 8.89
C TYR A 280 -4.54 -10.18 8.32
N GLY A 281 -5.61 -10.25 9.13
CA GLY A 281 -6.88 -10.84 8.72
C GLY A 281 -6.80 -12.33 8.39
N ASP A 282 -5.96 -13.07 9.11
CA ASP A 282 -5.71 -14.51 8.92
C ASP A 282 -5.26 -14.88 7.49
N SER A 283 -4.56 -13.95 6.83
CA SER A 283 -3.93 -14.21 5.53
C SER A 283 -2.71 -15.11 5.70
N HIS A 284 -2.57 -16.12 4.83
CA HIS A 284 -1.41 -17.01 4.81
C HIS A 284 -0.88 -17.17 3.38
N PRO A 285 0.44 -17.30 3.19
CA PRO A 285 1.01 -17.62 1.89
C PRO A 285 0.56 -19.03 1.49
N ASP A 286 0.17 -19.20 0.23
CA ASP A 286 -0.03 -20.53 -0.35
C ASP A 286 1.33 -21.19 -0.59
N LEU A 287 1.57 -22.31 0.08
CA LEU A 287 2.80 -23.10 0.03
C LEU A 287 2.57 -24.48 -0.58
N THR A 288 1.38 -24.77 -1.10
CA THR A 288 0.99 -26.11 -1.60
C THR A 288 1.76 -26.53 -2.85
N ASP A 289 2.38 -25.57 -3.54
CA ASP A 289 3.24 -25.75 -4.71
C ASP A 289 4.71 -26.07 -4.35
N LEU A 290 5.08 -26.01 -3.07
CA LEU A 290 6.45 -26.27 -2.62
C LEU A 290 6.64 -27.73 -2.21
N SER A 291 7.83 -28.27 -2.45
CA SER A 291 8.19 -29.62 -1.96
C SER A 291 8.49 -29.59 -0.47
N ASP A 292 8.25 -30.72 0.22
CA ASP A 292 8.53 -30.87 1.66
C ASP A 292 10.00 -30.63 2.05
N ALA A 293 10.92 -30.79 1.09
CA ALA A 293 12.35 -30.52 1.29
C ALA A 293 12.70 -29.02 1.27
N THR A 294 11.76 -28.14 0.86
CA THR A 294 11.99 -26.70 0.72
C THR A 294 12.05 -26.03 2.09
N ARG A 295 13.20 -25.41 2.41
CA ARG A 295 13.31 -24.56 3.60
C ARG A 295 12.50 -23.28 3.40
N VAL A 296 11.49 -23.04 4.22
CA VAL A 296 10.65 -21.83 4.14
C VAL A 296 11.02 -20.85 5.24
N LEU A 297 11.43 -19.63 4.86
CA LEU A 297 11.70 -18.54 5.80
C LEU A 297 10.46 -17.65 5.95
N LYS A 298 9.94 -17.54 7.18
CA LYS A 298 8.68 -16.87 7.51
C LYS A 298 8.88 -15.67 8.42
N LEU A 299 7.97 -14.71 8.31
CA LEU A 299 7.86 -13.68 9.33
C LEU A 299 7.42 -14.30 10.66
N ILE A 300 7.99 -13.83 11.76
CA ILE A 300 7.55 -14.18 13.12
C ILE A 300 6.07 -13.84 13.28
N ASP A 301 5.36 -14.72 13.99
CA ASP A 301 3.93 -14.57 14.25
C ASP A 301 3.59 -13.20 14.85
N ARG A 302 2.55 -12.57 14.32
CA ARG A 302 2.10 -11.25 14.75
C ARG A 302 1.72 -11.19 16.23
N ARG A 303 1.34 -12.29 16.87
CA ARG A 303 1.07 -12.33 18.31
C ARG A 303 2.30 -11.99 19.14
N ILE A 304 3.50 -12.29 18.64
CA ILE A 304 4.78 -11.99 19.30
C ILE A 304 5.23 -10.56 18.98
N THR A 305 5.01 -10.08 17.75
CA THR A 305 5.53 -8.77 17.31
C THR A 305 4.55 -7.61 17.48
N ASN A 306 3.23 -7.83 17.52
CA ASN A 306 2.22 -6.78 17.68
C ASN A 306 2.39 -5.96 18.98
N PRO A 307 2.79 -6.52 20.14
CA PRO A 307 3.05 -5.73 21.34
C PRO A 307 4.09 -4.62 21.12
N LEU A 308 5.13 -4.87 20.31
CA LEU A 308 6.15 -3.87 19.98
C LEU A 308 5.60 -2.71 19.14
N ALA A 309 4.63 -2.98 18.27
CA ALA A 309 3.98 -1.97 17.43
C ALA A 309 2.89 -1.17 18.18
N ASN A 310 2.38 -1.72 19.28
CA ASN A 310 1.43 -1.02 20.12
C ASN A 310 2.17 -0.03 21.03
N LYS A 311 1.91 1.27 20.86
CA LYS A 311 2.63 2.32 21.59
C LYS A 311 2.45 2.26 23.10
N ALA A 312 1.29 1.81 23.58
CA ALA A 312 1.04 1.66 25.00
C ALA A 312 1.80 0.47 25.58
N ALA A 313 1.74 -0.69 24.93
CA ALA A 313 2.46 -1.89 25.34
C ALA A 313 3.99 -1.69 25.26
N LEU A 314 4.49 -1.01 24.22
CA LEU A 314 5.90 -0.64 24.10
C LEU A 314 6.34 0.28 25.24
N ALA A 315 5.54 1.30 25.57
CA ALA A 315 5.84 2.19 26.70
C ALA A 315 5.85 1.42 28.03
N GLN A 316 4.91 0.52 28.25
CA GLN A 316 4.87 -0.33 29.45
C GLN A 316 6.09 -1.25 29.52
N ALA A 317 6.46 -1.91 28.42
CA ALA A 317 7.62 -2.77 28.35
C ALA A 317 8.93 -2.01 28.67
N LEU A 318 9.05 -0.76 28.22
CA LEU A 318 10.18 0.09 28.61
C LEU A 318 10.21 0.34 30.13
N MET A 319 9.07 0.61 30.76
CA MET A 319 8.99 0.80 32.22
C MET A 319 9.34 -0.49 32.97
N ASP A 320 8.79 -1.62 32.55
CA ASP A 320 9.01 -2.93 33.19
C ASP A 320 10.49 -3.33 33.19
N HIS A 321 11.24 -2.88 32.18
CA HIS A 321 12.69 -3.10 32.06
C HIS A 321 13.57 -1.95 32.57
N ASN A 322 12.98 -0.88 33.16
CA ASN A 322 13.70 0.33 33.59
C ASN A 322 14.45 1.05 32.45
N LEU A 323 13.86 1.05 31.25
CA LEU A 323 14.38 1.60 30.00
C LEU A 323 13.60 2.83 29.50
N GLU A 324 12.75 3.40 30.33
CA GLU A 324 11.94 4.60 30.05
C GLU A 324 12.75 5.84 29.62
N SER A 325 14.06 5.90 29.89
CA SER A 325 14.93 6.98 29.42
C SER A 325 15.25 6.91 27.93
N LEU A 326 15.01 5.75 27.29
CA LEU A 326 15.24 5.54 25.86
C LEU A 326 14.18 6.21 24.98
N ALA A 327 13.01 6.55 25.52
CA ALA A 327 11.90 7.16 24.80
C ALA A 327 11.40 8.42 25.52
N PRO A 328 10.65 9.31 24.86
CA PRO A 328 9.96 10.38 25.57
C PRO A 328 8.97 9.80 26.59
N LYS A 329 8.86 10.46 27.76
CA LYS A 329 7.99 10.01 28.84
C LYS A 329 6.56 9.83 28.34
N THR A 330 5.97 8.68 28.66
CA THR A 330 4.65 8.28 28.18
C THR A 330 3.75 7.96 29.38
N TYR A 331 2.51 8.41 29.30
CA TYR A 331 1.50 8.33 30.36
C TYR A 331 0.20 7.76 29.81
N PHE A 332 -0.54 7.08 30.68
CA PHE A 332 -1.80 6.42 30.36
C PHE A 332 -3.02 7.16 30.92
N THR A 333 -2.79 8.20 31.74
CA THR A 333 -3.83 9.06 32.28
C THR A 333 -3.41 10.53 32.17
N VAL A 334 -4.40 11.42 32.08
CA VAL A 334 -4.16 12.88 32.10
C VAL A 334 -3.59 13.31 33.44
N HIS A 335 -4.06 12.71 34.54
CA HIS A 335 -3.59 13.03 35.89
C HIS A 335 -2.08 12.81 36.03
N ASP A 336 -1.57 11.64 35.65
CA ASP A 336 -0.14 11.32 35.76
C ASP A 336 0.71 12.19 34.84
N ALA A 337 0.18 12.54 33.65
CA ALA A 337 0.87 13.42 32.71
C ALA A 337 0.94 14.86 33.22
N VAL A 338 -0.11 15.38 33.85
CA VAL A 338 -0.14 16.71 34.49
C VAL A 338 0.80 16.75 35.71
N ASP A 339 0.87 15.67 36.48
CA ASP A 339 1.74 15.56 37.65
C ASP A 339 3.21 15.23 37.30
N HIS A 340 3.54 15.20 36.00
CA HIS A 340 4.87 14.94 35.47
C HIS A 340 5.97 15.65 36.27
N LYS A 341 7.01 14.88 36.62
CA LYS A 341 8.25 15.38 37.22
C LYS A 341 9.38 15.16 36.22
N GLY A 342 10.14 16.20 35.92
CA GLY A 342 11.25 16.10 34.97
C GLY A 342 11.51 17.40 34.21
N GLU A 343 11.98 17.25 32.98
CA GLU A 343 12.27 18.36 32.07
C GLU A 343 10.98 19.13 31.71
N PRO A 344 11.03 20.47 31.58
CA PRO A 344 9.89 21.25 31.13
C PRO A 344 9.37 20.73 29.78
N THR A 345 8.09 20.37 29.76
CA THR A 345 7.42 19.81 28.57
C THR A 345 6.37 20.81 28.09
N PRO A 346 6.68 21.68 27.11
CA PRO A 346 5.74 22.72 26.66
C PRO A 346 4.59 22.15 25.83
N ILE A 347 4.82 21.02 25.17
CA ILE A 347 3.84 20.35 24.31
C ILE A 347 3.76 18.84 24.61
N TRP A 348 2.57 18.29 24.40
CA TRP A 348 2.26 16.88 24.61
C TRP A 348 1.61 16.30 23.36
N PHE A 349 1.87 15.02 23.09
CA PHE A 349 1.29 14.29 21.99
C PHE A 349 0.26 13.28 22.47
N ILE A 350 -0.97 13.39 21.99
CA ILE A 350 -2.03 12.41 22.23
C ILE A 350 -2.05 11.45 21.05
N LYS A 351 -1.74 10.17 21.29
CA LYS A 351 -1.55 9.17 20.23
C LYS A 351 -2.47 7.99 20.42
N ASN A 352 -3.11 7.53 19.35
CA ASN A 352 -3.76 6.22 19.34
C ASN A 352 -2.68 5.12 19.48
N ALA A 353 -2.86 4.19 20.41
CA ALA A 353 -1.91 3.12 20.68
C ALA A 353 -1.62 2.21 19.47
N TYR A 354 -2.57 2.11 18.54
CA TYR A 354 -2.49 1.29 17.32
C TYR A 354 -2.20 2.10 16.06
N GLY A 355 -2.26 3.44 16.14
CA GLY A 355 -2.15 4.32 14.97
C GLY A 355 -0.74 4.36 14.38
N THR A 356 -0.62 4.66 13.09
CA THR A 356 0.66 4.79 12.37
C THR A 356 0.74 6.11 11.61
N GLY A 357 1.96 6.56 11.32
CA GLY A 357 2.20 7.71 10.42
C GLY A 357 1.60 9.04 10.89
N GLY A 358 1.48 9.25 12.20
CA GLY A 358 0.96 10.51 12.79
C GLY A 358 -0.54 10.75 12.63
N LYS A 359 -1.29 9.83 12.02
CA LYS A 359 -2.75 9.99 11.79
C LYS A 359 -3.53 9.99 13.11
N GLY A 360 -4.44 10.95 13.24
CA GLY A 360 -5.26 11.11 14.45
C GLY A 360 -4.47 11.56 15.68
N MET A 361 -3.18 11.90 15.53
CA MET A 361 -2.37 12.43 16.62
C MET A 361 -2.70 13.89 16.87
N GLN A 362 -2.82 14.27 18.13
CA GLN A 362 -2.99 15.66 18.55
C GLN A 362 -1.71 16.16 19.21
N CYS A 363 -1.38 17.43 18.99
CA CYS A 363 -0.36 18.14 19.73
C CYS A 363 -1.05 19.20 20.59
N VAL A 364 -0.81 19.18 21.90
CA VAL A 364 -1.51 20.03 22.87
C VAL A 364 -0.48 20.77 23.72
N ALA A 365 -0.75 22.03 24.05
CA ALA A 365 0.11 22.79 24.94
C ALA A 365 -0.03 22.27 26.37
N ASN A 366 1.02 22.42 27.18
CA ASN A 366 1.03 21.99 28.58
C ASN A 366 -0.13 22.58 29.40
N ASN A 367 -0.46 23.84 29.16
CA ASN A 367 -1.55 24.53 29.87
C ASN A 367 -2.94 23.96 29.53
N ASP A 368 -3.07 23.30 28.39
CA ASP A 368 -4.34 22.71 27.93
C ASP A 368 -4.45 21.21 28.25
N LEU A 369 -3.37 20.58 28.71
CA LEU A 369 -3.30 19.12 28.93
C LEU A 369 -4.37 18.64 29.91
N ALA A 370 -4.62 19.38 30.98
CA ALA A 370 -5.61 19.04 32.01
C ALA A 370 -7.06 18.99 31.48
N ASN A 371 -7.32 19.62 30.32
CA ASN A 371 -8.66 19.69 29.71
C ASN A 371 -8.89 18.61 28.65
N ILE A 372 -7.91 17.73 28.40
CA ILE A 372 -8.02 16.70 27.38
C ILE A 372 -8.88 15.53 27.88
N ASP A 373 -9.84 15.13 27.06
CA ASP A 373 -10.56 13.87 27.24
C ASP A 373 -9.77 12.73 26.56
N LEU A 374 -9.04 11.96 27.38
CA LEU A 374 -8.21 10.86 26.88
C LEU A 374 -9.08 9.64 26.56
N LYS A 375 -9.33 9.42 25.27
CA LYS A 375 -10.09 8.27 24.78
C LYS A 375 -9.45 6.93 25.15
N THR A 376 -10.28 5.89 25.29
CA THR A 376 -9.84 4.50 25.40
C THR A 376 -8.88 4.16 24.25
N ASN A 377 -7.74 3.55 24.58
CA ASN A 377 -6.64 3.23 23.65
C ASN A 377 -5.77 4.40 23.18
N HIS A 378 -5.78 5.55 23.87
CA HIS A 378 -4.82 6.61 23.62
C HIS A 378 -3.76 6.69 24.73
N ILE A 379 -2.57 7.15 24.36
CA ILE A 379 -1.48 7.48 25.26
C ILE A 379 -1.17 8.97 25.18
N ILE A 380 -0.56 9.50 26.23
CA ILE A 380 -0.01 10.86 26.27
C ILE A 380 1.51 10.73 26.29
N GLN A 381 2.21 11.36 25.36
CA GLN A 381 3.66 11.33 25.29
C GLN A 381 4.23 12.74 25.31
N ALA A 382 5.23 12.97 26.15
CA ALA A 382 5.92 14.25 26.27
C ALA A 382 6.60 14.63 24.95
N GLY A 383 6.55 15.91 24.59
CA GLY A 383 7.33 16.46 23.49
C GLY A 383 8.80 16.60 23.85
N VAL A 384 9.68 16.29 22.90
CA VAL A 384 11.12 16.56 23.01
C VAL A 384 11.40 17.91 22.35
N THR A 385 11.97 18.85 23.10
CA THR A 385 12.14 20.23 22.64
C THR A 385 13.51 20.50 22.05
N ASP A 386 14.55 19.83 22.55
CA ASP A 386 15.95 20.01 22.14
C ASP A 386 16.34 19.12 20.96
N LEU A 387 15.50 19.11 19.92
CA LEU A 387 15.71 18.30 18.72
C LEU A 387 16.91 18.78 17.90
N ALA A 388 17.62 17.83 17.30
CA ALA A 388 18.46 18.12 16.15
C ALA A 388 17.57 18.54 14.97
N LEU A 389 18.03 19.51 14.18
CA LEU A 389 17.29 20.06 13.05
C LEU A 389 18.04 19.84 11.74
N PHE A 390 17.29 19.80 10.64
CA PHE A 390 17.81 19.80 9.28
C PHE A 390 17.31 21.06 8.59
N GLU A 391 18.21 22.00 8.27
CA GLU A 391 17.85 23.29 7.67
C GLU A 391 16.75 24.02 8.48
N GLU A 392 16.91 24.08 9.81
CA GLU A 392 15.95 24.66 10.77
C GLU A 392 14.60 23.92 10.90
N LYS A 393 14.44 22.77 10.22
CA LYS A 393 13.21 21.97 10.25
C LYS A 393 13.36 20.73 11.10
N LYS A 394 12.24 20.32 11.71
CA LYS A 394 12.12 19.04 12.40
C LYS A 394 12.25 17.89 11.41
N PHE A 395 12.83 16.79 11.87
CA PHE A 395 12.82 15.54 11.14
C PHE A 395 12.68 14.35 12.09
N THR A 396 12.25 13.22 11.54
CA THR A 396 12.31 11.90 12.19
C THR A 396 13.24 10.99 11.41
N VAL A 397 13.88 10.03 12.07
CA VAL A 397 14.77 9.06 11.43
C VAL A 397 14.14 7.68 11.47
N ARG A 398 14.03 7.02 10.31
CA ARG A 398 13.71 5.59 10.19
C ARG A 398 15.00 4.81 10.00
N VAL A 399 15.27 3.85 10.90
CA VAL A 399 16.29 2.82 10.71
C VAL A 399 15.65 1.44 10.62
N TYR A 400 16.40 0.48 10.08
CA TYR A 400 15.91 -0.87 9.85
C TYR A 400 16.76 -1.92 10.58
N CYS A 401 16.09 -2.87 11.21
CA CYS A 401 16.73 -4.01 11.85
C CYS A 401 16.24 -5.33 11.26
N LEU A 402 17.13 -6.31 11.13
CA LEU A 402 16.80 -7.71 10.95
C LEU A 402 16.93 -8.41 12.32
N VAL A 403 15.92 -9.19 12.70
CA VAL A 403 16.05 -10.15 13.81
C VAL A 403 16.08 -11.55 13.23
N TRP A 404 17.19 -12.26 13.44
CA TRP A 404 17.49 -13.55 12.83
C TRP A 404 18.41 -14.38 13.73
N ARG A 405 18.10 -15.67 13.94
CA ARG A 405 18.90 -16.59 14.78
C ARG A 405 19.27 -15.99 16.15
N HIS A 406 18.28 -15.46 16.85
CA HIS A 406 18.47 -14.84 18.16
C HIS A 406 19.41 -13.62 18.20
N LYS A 407 19.79 -13.07 17.05
CA LYS A 407 20.61 -11.87 16.90
C LYS A 407 19.77 -10.74 16.31
N ILE A 408 20.18 -9.52 16.63
CA ILE A 408 19.59 -8.29 16.09
C ILE A 408 20.67 -7.59 15.29
N TYR A 409 20.38 -7.36 14.02
CA TYR A 409 21.29 -6.70 13.10
C TYR A 409 20.72 -5.35 12.68
N LEU A 410 21.53 -4.31 12.74
CA LEU A 410 21.20 -2.95 12.32
C LEU A 410 21.75 -2.67 10.92
N TYR A 411 20.94 -2.04 10.08
CA TYR A 411 21.39 -1.53 8.79
C TYR A 411 21.99 -0.13 8.95
N GLN A 412 23.18 0.13 8.38
CA GLN A 412 23.84 1.43 8.56
C GLN A 412 23.09 2.59 7.92
N ASN A 413 22.27 2.32 6.90
CA ASN A 413 21.48 3.34 6.23
C ASN A 413 20.01 3.29 6.67
N GLY A 414 19.31 4.37 6.39
CA GLY A 414 17.92 4.61 6.75
C GLY A 414 17.46 5.86 6.02
N PHE A 415 16.48 6.55 6.55
CA PHE A 415 16.11 7.84 6.01
C PHE A 415 15.59 8.81 7.07
N LEU A 416 15.71 10.09 6.75
CA LEU A 416 15.07 11.19 7.44
C LEU A 416 13.74 11.48 6.73
N VAL A 417 12.71 11.81 7.51
CA VAL A 417 11.50 12.49 7.03
C VAL A 417 11.58 13.93 7.55
N VAL A 418 11.94 14.86 6.68
CA VAL A 418 12.14 16.28 7.00
C VAL A 418 10.85 17.06 6.76
N HIS A 419 10.37 17.78 7.76
CA HIS A 419 9.11 18.52 7.71
C HIS A 419 9.18 19.73 6.76
N GLY A 420 8.02 20.29 6.40
CA GLY A 420 7.94 21.39 5.44
C GLY A 420 8.24 22.78 6.00
N VAL A 421 8.05 22.96 7.31
CA VAL A 421 8.13 24.26 8.00
C VAL A 421 9.24 24.28 9.04
N ALA A 422 9.70 25.47 9.41
CA ALA A 422 10.69 25.65 10.47
C ALA A 422 10.15 25.13 11.81
N TYR A 423 11.04 24.57 12.62
CA TYR A 423 10.70 24.02 13.91
C TYR A 423 10.49 25.12 14.95
N ASP A 424 9.42 24.98 15.73
CA ASP A 424 9.13 25.78 16.91
C ASP A 424 8.76 24.81 18.06
N PRO A 425 9.55 24.75 19.15
CA PRO A 425 9.36 23.80 20.23
C PRO A 425 8.06 24.01 21.02
N ASP A 426 7.50 25.23 20.99
CA ASP A 426 6.27 25.58 21.72
C ASP A 426 5.02 25.50 20.84
N SER A 427 5.20 25.32 19.52
CA SER A 427 4.09 25.26 18.57
C SER A 427 3.33 23.94 18.66
N THR A 428 1.99 24.04 18.72
CA THR A 428 1.07 22.91 18.58
C THR A 428 0.64 22.66 17.12
N ASP A 429 1.18 23.42 16.15
CA ASP A 429 0.84 23.26 14.74
C ASP A 429 1.25 21.88 14.24
N TYR A 430 0.28 21.15 13.69
CA TYR A 430 0.46 19.83 13.10
C TYR A 430 1.59 19.80 12.06
N ARG A 431 1.74 20.86 11.27
CA ARG A 431 2.79 20.97 10.23
C ARG A 431 4.19 21.08 10.81
N VAL A 432 4.31 21.70 11.97
CA VAL A 432 5.59 21.84 12.69
C VAL A 432 5.95 20.52 13.36
N GLN A 433 4.98 19.89 14.04
CA GLN A 433 5.26 18.81 14.98
C GLN A 433 5.06 17.40 14.43
N ILE A 434 4.22 17.20 13.41
CA ILE A 434 3.68 15.87 13.06
C ILE A 434 3.74 15.54 11.56
N ASP A 435 3.56 16.53 10.69
CA ASP A 435 3.20 16.30 9.29
C ASP A 435 4.25 15.50 8.49
N HIS A 436 3.88 14.25 8.19
CA HIS A 436 4.63 13.34 7.32
C HIS A 436 3.95 13.15 5.95
N THR A 437 3.07 14.05 5.53
CA THR A 437 2.31 13.89 4.28
C THR A 437 3.00 14.55 3.09
N GLY A 438 2.70 14.09 1.88
CA GLY A 438 3.10 14.77 0.64
C GLY A 438 4.51 14.46 0.12
N TYR A 439 5.34 13.69 0.83
CA TYR A 439 6.70 13.33 0.38
C TYR A 439 6.75 12.54 -0.93
N GLN A 440 5.65 11.91 -1.34
CA GLN A 440 5.57 11.17 -2.61
C GLN A 440 5.53 12.10 -3.83
N ASN A 441 5.19 13.39 -3.63
CA ASN A 441 5.16 14.38 -4.68
C ASN A 441 6.54 15.04 -4.81
N ALA A 442 7.07 15.17 -6.03
CA ALA A 442 8.36 15.83 -6.26
C ALA A 442 8.40 17.29 -5.76
N ASN A 443 7.25 17.95 -5.69
CA ASN A 443 7.07 19.30 -5.15
C ASN A 443 6.47 19.30 -3.72
N GLY A 444 6.48 18.16 -3.04
CA GLY A 444 6.00 18.02 -1.68
C GLY A 444 6.82 18.88 -0.70
N HIS A 445 6.17 19.37 0.34
CA HIS A 445 6.81 20.16 1.39
C HIS A 445 7.64 19.29 2.33
N VAL A 446 7.22 18.05 2.57
CA VAL A 446 7.99 17.04 3.31
C VAL A 446 8.97 16.35 2.36
N LYS A 447 10.22 16.14 2.80
CA LYS A 447 11.26 15.47 2.01
C LYS A 447 11.75 14.21 2.71
N MET A 448 12.10 13.20 1.91
CA MET A 448 12.83 12.03 2.41
C MET A 448 14.28 12.10 1.95
N ILE A 449 15.22 11.93 2.88
CA ILE A 449 16.67 12.00 2.62
C ILE A 449 17.33 10.77 3.23
N GLN A 450 18.32 10.18 2.57
CA GLN A 450 19.06 9.05 3.15
C GLN A 450 19.76 9.45 4.45
N LEU A 451 19.77 8.56 5.45
CA LEU A 451 20.38 8.83 6.75
C LEU A 451 21.89 9.11 6.64
N ILE A 452 22.58 8.39 5.75
CA ILE A 452 24.01 8.62 5.50
C ILE A 452 24.35 10.00 4.94
N HIS A 453 23.36 10.74 4.44
CA HIS A 453 23.53 12.11 3.95
C HIS A 453 23.19 13.16 5.01
N TYR A 454 22.83 12.75 6.22
CA TYR A 454 22.68 13.68 7.33
C TYR A 454 24.06 14.25 7.73
N PRO A 455 24.25 15.58 7.81
CA PRO A 455 25.56 16.17 8.08
C PRO A 455 26.27 15.62 9.33
N ASP A 456 25.50 15.33 10.38
CA ASP A 456 26.02 14.80 11.66
C ASP A 456 25.93 13.27 11.77
N TYR A 457 25.78 12.55 10.65
CA TYR A 457 25.64 11.09 10.63
C TYR A 457 26.71 10.37 11.47
N ALA A 458 27.99 10.74 11.31
CA ALA A 458 29.09 10.09 12.02
C ALA A 458 29.00 10.23 13.56
N ARG A 459 28.36 11.30 14.04
CA ARG A 459 28.12 11.56 15.46
C ARG A 459 26.86 10.82 15.96
N CYS A 460 25.80 10.80 15.17
CA CYS A 460 24.50 10.26 15.58
C CYS A 460 24.34 8.76 15.37
N TYR A 461 24.94 8.16 14.33
CA TYR A 461 24.78 6.72 14.07
C TYR A 461 25.21 5.83 15.25
N PRO A 462 26.35 6.10 15.95
CA PRO A 462 26.71 5.35 17.15
C PRO A 462 25.67 5.44 18.28
N THR A 463 24.98 6.58 18.43
CA THR A 463 23.94 6.73 19.46
C THR A 463 22.66 5.99 19.08
N ILE A 464 22.33 5.89 17.79
CA ILE A 464 21.27 5.04 17.27
C ILE A 464 21.60 3.55 17.51
N LYS A 465 22.82 3.10 17.20
CA LYS A 465 23.27 1.72 17.48
C LYS A 465 23.15 1.41 18.97
N ALA A 466 23.61 2.31 19.83
CA ALA A 466 23.50 2.16 21.29
C ALA A 466 22.03 2.09 21.76
N LEU A 467 21.14 2.92 21.20
CA LEU A 467 19.70 2.86 21.47
C LEU A 467 19.12 1.47 21.14
N VAL A 468 19.38 0.97 19.92
CA VAL A 468 18.89 -0.36 19.49
C VAL A 468 19.47 -1.47 20.37
N LYS A 469 20.75 -1.38 20.75
CA LYS A 469 21.38 -2.30 21.71
C LYS A 469 20.68 -2.31 23.06
N HIS A 470 20.36 -1.13 23.61
CA HIS A 470 19.66 -1.04 24.90
C HIS A 470 18.20 -1.51 24.84
N LEU A 471 17.59 -1.57 23.66
CA LEU A 471 16.25 -2.15 23.46
C LEU A 471 16.23 -3.68 23.51
N SER A 472 17.38 -4.36 23.60
CA SER A 472 17.45 -5.83 23.60
C SER A 472 16.48 -6.51 24.58
N PRO A 473 16.32 -6.05 25.85
CA PRO A 473 15.37 -6.67 26.78
C PRO A 473 13.91 -6.58 26.28
N VAL A 474 13.52 -5.45 25.67
CA VAL A 474 12.17 -5.25 25.11
C VAL A 474 11.96 -6.11 23.86
N LEU A 475 13.02 -6.37 23.10
CA LEU A 475 12.99 -7.20 21.89
C LEU A 475 13.14 -8.70 22.17
N GLU A 476 13.25 -9.12 23.43
CA GLU A 476 13.64 -10.49 23.81
C GLU A 476 12.70 -11.55 23.23
N ASP A 477 11.38 -11.39 23.36
CA ASP A 477 10.41 -12.36 22.81
C ASP A 477 10.54 -12.50 21.29
N THR A 478 10.73 -11.37 20.60
CA THR A 478 10.95 -11.35 19.14
C THR A 478 12.29 -11.98 18.77
N ARG A 479 13.33 -11.76 19.58
CA ARG A 479 14.66 -12.34 19.40
C ARG A 479 14.64 -13.85 19.63
N LEU A 480 13.95 -14.33 20.66
CA LEU A 480 13.80 -15.75 20.97
C LEU A 480 12.95 -16.49 19.91
N ALA A 481 11.97 -15.81 19.31
CA ALA A 481 11.17 -16.36 18.23
C ALA A 481 11.89 -16.41 16.86
N ALA A 482 13.01 -15.69 16.70
CA ALA A 482 13.80 -15.71 15.49
C ALA A 482 14.78 -16.89 15.48
N ASP A 483 14.63 -17.81 14.53
CA ASP A 483 15.38 -19.05 14.43
C ASP A 483 15.88 -19.31 12.99
N ASP A 484 16.07 -20.57 12.59
CA ASP A 484 16.51 -20.97 11.24
C ASP A 484 15.40 -20.93 10.16
N SER A 485 14.18 -20.64 10.58
CA SER A 485 12.97 -20.65 9.77
C SER A 485 12.12 -19.38 9.92
N SER A 486 12.33 -18.61 10.99
CA SER A 486 11.54 -17.42 11.33
C SER A 486 12.41 -16.19 11.54
N TYR A 487 11.99 -15.06 10.98
CA TYR A 487 12.70 -13.79 11.07
C TYR A 487 11.72 -12.62 11.18
N THR A 488 12.21 -11.41 11.49
CA THR A 488 11.41 -10.21 11.27
C THR A 488 12.27 -9.03 10.83
N LEU A 489 11.64 -8.07 10.16
CA LEU A 489 12.25 -6.81 9.75
C LEU A 489 11.53 -5.68 10.48
N LEU A 490 12.24 -4.98 11.34
CA LEU A 490 11.70 -3.89 12.13
C LEU A 490 12.08 -2.56 11.48
N GLY A 491 11.12 -1.63 11.39
CA GLY A 491 11.40 -0.21 11.14
C GLY A 491 11.33 0.54 12.46
N ILE A 492 12.45 1.08 12.94
CA ILE A 492 12.50 1.82 14.20
C ILE A 492 12.53 3.31 13.90
N ASP A 493 11.56 4.04 14.43
CA ASP A 493 11.53 5.50 14.33
C ASP A 493 12.22 6.13 15.53
N VAL A 494 13.11 7.07 15.24
CA VAL A 494 14.03 7.69 16.18
C VAL A 494 13.97 9.21 16.06
N LEU A 495 14.02 9.89 17.20
CA LEU A 495 14.27 11.32 17.32
C LEU A 495 15.74 11.55 17.70
N LEU A 496 16.40 12.47 17.01
CA LEU A 496 17.75 12.91 17.36
C LEU A 496 17.67 14.23 18.13
N ARG A 497 18.44 14.35 19.21
CA ARG A 497 18.59 15.57 20.02
C ARG A 497 19.82 16.37 19.57
N ASN A 498 19.87 17.65 19.94
CA ASN A 498 20.97 18.56 19.59
C ASN A 498 22.35 18.11 20.14
N ASP A 499 22.34 17.36 21.25
CA ASP A 499 23.49 16.73 21.88
C ASP A 499 23.99 15.49 21.12
N GLY A 500 23.27 15.06 20.08
CA GLY A 500 23.55 13.89 19.25
C GLY A 500 22.95 12.59 19.77
N SER A 501 22.30 12.61 20.94
CA SER A 501 21.65 11.42 21.51
C SER A 501 20.36 11.07 20.77
N ALA A 502 20.06 9.77 20.75
CA ALA A 502 18.87 9.21 20.10
C ALA A 502 17.78 8.91 21.14
N ARG A 503 16.51 9.06 20.74
CA ARG A 503 15.33 8.64 21.48
C ARG A 503 14.41 7.83 20.60
N LEU A 504 13.92 6.71 21.11
CA LEU A 504 12.92 5.87 20.46
C LEU A 504 11.58 6.62 20.37
N LEU A 505 10.98 6.61 19.18
CA LEU A 505 9.64 7.15 18.96
C LEU A 505 8.60 6.02 18.86
N GLU A 506 8.85 5.03 17.99
CA GLU A 506 8.01 3.84 17.81
C GLU A 506 8.78 2.70 17.10
N ILE A 507 8.23 1.49 17.16
CA ILE A 507 8.71 0.33 16.41
C ILE A 507 7.60 -0.13 15.46
N ASN A 508 7.88 -0.15 14.17
CA ASN A 508 7.02 -0.70 13.14
C ASN A 508 7.46 -2.14 12.85
N THR A 509 6.67 -3.13 13.27
CA THR A 509 7.01 -4.56 13.13
C THR A 509 6.68 -5.16 11.77
N VAL A 510 5.86 -4.46 10.99
CA VAL A 510 5.61 -4.73 9.57
C VAL A 510 5.68 -3.39 8.84
N PRO A 511 6.89 -2.83 8.63
CA PRO A 511 7.04 -1.49 8.08
C PRO A 511 6.40 -1.40 6.69
N ASN A 512 5.77 -0.26 6.42
CA ASN A 512 5.37 0.07 5.05
C ASN A 512 6.60 0.55 4.26
N PHE A 513 6.53 0.38 2.94
CA PHE A 513 7.61 0.76 2.03
C PHE A 513 7.11 1.66 0.89
N ILE A 514 6.08 2.45 1.18
CA ILE A 514 5.54 3.42 0.24
C ILE A 514 6.38 4.69 0.36
N HIS A 515 7.57 4.69 -0.26
CA HIS A 515 8.54 5.78 -0.15
C HIS A 515 8.85 6.39 -1.53
N THR A 516 9.68 7.44 -1.54
CA THR A 516 10.15 8.02 -2.80
C THR A 516 11.00 7.01 -3.58
N HIS A 517 11.04 7.17 -4.91
CA HIS A 517 11.85 6.33 -5.79
C HIS A 517 13.33 6.27 -5.35
N GLU A 518 13.89 7.38 -4.87
CA GLU A 518 15.26 7.42 -4.36
C GLU A 518 15.43 6.53 -3.13
N ILE A 519 14.57 6.68 -2.12
CA ILE A 519 14.64 5.89 -0.88
C ILE A 519 14.41 4.40 -1.16
N ILE A 520 13.49 4.06 -2.06
CA ILE A 520 13.26 2.67 -2.45
C ILE A 520 14.54 2.06 -3.02
N ASN A 521 15.20 2.73 -3.96
CA ASN A 521 16.35 2.16 -4.67
C ASN A 521 17.66 2.22 -3.88
N GLN A 522 17.86 3.25 -3.05
CA GLN A 522 19.12 3.49 -2.36
C GLN A 522 19.12 3.00 -0.90
N VAL A 523 17.94 2.78 -0.31
CA VAL A 523 17.82 2.33 1.09
C VAL A 523 17.07 1.01 1.18
N ASN A 524 15.83 0.94 0.66
CA ASN A 524 14.98 -0.21 0.94
C ASN A 524 15.41 -1.48 0.19
N ILE A 525 15.65 -1.42 -1.12
CA ILE A 525 16.15 -2.56 -1.89
C ILE A 525 17.49 -3.04 -1.29
N PRO A 526 18.50 -2.16 -1.06
CA PRO A 526 19.75 -2.55 -0.41
C PRO A 526 19.57 -3.17 0.99
N PHE A 527 18.65 -2.66 1.81
CA PHE A 527 18.33 -3.25 3.11
C PHE A 527 17.81 -4.68 2.97
N PHE A 528 16.81 -4.92 2.11
CA PHE A 528 16.27 -6.24 1.88
C PHE A 528 17.33 -7.19 1.31
N THR A 529 18.15 -6.73 0.37
CA THR A 529 19.27 -7.50 -0.18
C THR A 529 20.25 -7.90 0.92
N ALA A 530 20.61 -6.96 1.80
CA ALA A 530 21.50 -7.22 2.91
C ALA A 530 20.90 -8.25 3.90
N ALA A 531 19.63 -8.09 4.27
CA ALA A 531 18.93 -9.03 5.14
C ALA A 531 18.88 -10.45 4.57
N LEU A 532 18.54 -10.59 3.29
CA LEU A 532 18.51 -11.88 2.59
C LEU A 532 19.90 -12.53 2.57
N ARG A 533 20.95 -11.77 2.25
CA ARG A 533 22.33 -12.28 2.24
C ARG A 533 22.80 -12.70 3.64
N THR A 534 22.44 -11.94 4.69
CA THR A 534 22.71 -12.31 6.09
C THR A 534 22.02 -13.64 6.46
N MET A 535 20.74 -13.82 6.10
CA MET A 535 20.02 -15.07 6.35
C MET A 535 20.55 -16.28 5.56
N LEU A 536 21.24 -16.01 4.45
CA LEU A 536 21.93 -17.01 3.63
C LEU A 536 23.37 -17.30 4.10
N GLY A 537 23.86 -16.60 5.12
CA GLY A 537 25.20 -16.81 5.68
C GLY A 537 26.33 -16.22 4.84
N ASP A 538 26.05 -15.19 4.04
CA ASP A 538 27.09 -14.48 3.28
C ASP A 538 27.94 -13.61 4.20
N SER A 539 29.20 -14.01 4.39
CA SER A 539 30.18 -13.30 5.24
C SER A 539 30.65 -11.96 4.66
N SER A 540 30.30 -11.64 3.41
CA SER A 540 30.67 -10.37 2.77
C SER A 540 29.66 -9.24 3.01
N VAL A 541 28.60 -9.49 3.80
CA VAL A 541 27.47 -8.57 3.97
C VAL A 541 27.36 -7.95 5.35
N VAL A 542 26.77 -6.76 5.30
CA VAL A 542 27.07 -5.52 6.02
C VAL A 542 25.98 -5.16 7.04
N LEU A 543 25.04 -6.07 7.36
CA LEU A 543 24.18 -5.82 8.52
C LEU A 543 25.02 -6.00 9.78
N GLU A 544 25.07 -4.95 10.59
CA GLU A 544 25.92 -4.88 11.78
C GLU A 544 25.21 -5.56 12.95
N ASP A 545 25.80 -6.62 13.50
CA ASP A 545 25.32 -7.18 14.77
C ASP A 545 25.48 -6.11 15.86
N ILE A 546 24.41 -5.79 16.58
CA ILE A 546 24.45 -4.71 17.58
C ILE A 546 25.26 -5.09 18.84
N HIS A 547 25.53 -6.38 19.03
CA HIS A 547 26.30 -6.90 20.16
C HIS A 547 27.79 -7.08 19.86
N GLU A 548 28.17 -7.14 18.59
CA GLU A 548 29.55 -7.13 18.10
C GLU A 548 30.02 -5.67 17.87
#